data_AF-A0A6C0IFI7-F1
#
_entry.id   AF-A0A6C0IFI7-F1
#
_cell.length_a   1.000
_cell.length_b   1.000
_cell.length_c   1.000
_cell.angle_alpha   90.00
_cell.angle_beta   90.00
_cell.angle_gamma   90.00
#
_symmetry.space_group_name_H-M   'P 1'
#
loop_
_entity.id
_entity.type
_entity.pdbx_description
1 polymer ?
#
loop_
_entity_poly.entity_id
_entity_poly.type
_entity_poly.pdbx_seq_one_letter_code
_entity_poly.pdbx_strand_id
1 'polypeptide(L)'
;MSFNNNLSLYIPHIFGNYTKEYVAKTFEDLNIGKVKYIDFVQKISDNGLVYNAAYIHFEYWFTNVVARNFQSRVLDTTKEARLMYEDPWYWIVLENKSNKVVPGARKPRIVLDNVSIKVPNAPKKTKKEEYYDRGFDDLCRQIALDFDEDCMDDIEACMAEDDKHLISIDGRYVQTLEKENRDYLDYIAEMQHKLNILVDENMCLRGEIQIIKEQFVVPLSY
;
A
#
# COMPACT_ATOMS: atom_id res chain seq x y z
N MET A 1 -9.79 17.29 -27.70
CA MET A 1 -8.74 17.18 -26.66
C MET A 1 -7.41 16.96 -27.35
N SER A 2 -6.45 17.88 -27.22
CA SER A 2 -5.09 17.74 -27.75
C SER A 2 -4.27 16.82 -26.86
N PHE A 3 -3.59 15.83 -27.43
CA PHE A 3 -2.70 14.92 -26.71
C PHE A 3 -1.45 15.68 -26.23
N ASN A 4 -1.15 15.63 -24.93
CA ASN A 4 -0.05 16.39 -24.34
C ASN A 4 1.13 15.48 -23.99
N ASN A 5 2.15 15.49 -24.83
CA ASN A 5 3.37 14.69 -24.63
C ASN A 5 4.25 15.17 -23.47
N ASN A 6 4.10 16.42 -23.03
CA ASN A 6 4.91 17.01 -21.97
C ASN A 6 4.23 16.96 -20.59
N LEU A 7 3.08 16.30 -20.49
CA LEU A 7 2.34 16.16 -19.24
C LEU A 7 3.17 15.38 -18.22
N SER A 8 3.29 15.95 -17.03
CA SER A 8 3.85 15.27 -15.85
C SER A 8 2.74 15.03 -14.84
N LEU A 9 2.88 13.97 -14.04
CA LEU A 9 1.83 13.54 -13.12
C LEU A 9 2.28 13.67 -11.67
N TYR A 10 1.30 13.77 -10.78
CA TYR A 10 1.48 13.84 -9.35
C TYR A 10 0.57 12.81 -8.67
N ILE A 11 1.16 11.98 -7.80
CA ILE A 11 0.43 11.05 -6.93
C ILE A 11 0.64 11.51 -5.48
N PRO A 12 -0.41 11.96 -4.78
CA PRO A 12 -0.27 12.51 -3.43
C PRO A 12 0.17 11.48 -2.39
N HIS A 13 -0.32 10.25 -2.52
CA HIS A 13 -0.19 9.23 -1.50
C HIS A 13 0.14 7.87 -2.11
N ILE A 14 1.37 7.43 -1.88
CA ILE A 14 1.86 6.08 -2.16
C ILE A 14 2.39 5.51 -0.86
N PHE A 15 1.97 4.29 -0.51
CA PHE A 15 2.49 3.63 0.69
C PHE A 15 4.01 3.42 0.59
N GLY A 16 4.70 3.53 1.73
CA GLY A 16 6.16 3.46 1.78
C GLY A 16 6.78 2.14 1.33
N ASN A 17 5.99 1.09 1.17
CA ASN A 17 6.41 -0.23 0.67
C ASN A 17 6.59 -0.28 -0.86
N TYR A 18 6.01 0.66 -1.62
CA TYR A 18 6.14 0.67 -3.08
C TYR A 18 7.43 1.34 -3.53
N THR A 19 8.14 0.67 -4.45
CA THR A 19 9.36 1.21 -5.04
C THR A 19 9.07 2.04 -6.30
N LYS A 20 10.02 2.87 -6.71
CA LYS A 20 9.90 3.69 -7.93
C LYS A 20 9.77 2.81 -9.18
N GLU A 21 10.47 1.69 -9.19
CA GLU A 21 10.47 0.72 -10.30
C GLU A 21 9.09 0.10 -10.44
N TYR A 22 8.44 -0.26 -9.33
CA TYR A 22 7.07 -0.78 -9.34
C TYR A 22 6.09 0.25 -9.93
N VAL A 23 6.12 1.48 -9.42
CA VAL A 23 5.24 2.56 -9.92
C VAL A 23 5.48 2.81 -11.41
N ALA A 24 6.74 2.87 -11.86
CA ALA A 24 7.08 3.03 -13.27
C ALA A 24 6.51 1.89 -14.13
N LYS A 25 6.69 0.65 -13.67
CA LYS A 25 6.18 -0.55 -14.35
C LYS A 25 4.65 -0.54 -14.46
N THR A 26 3.94 -0.11 -13.42
CA THR A 26 2.47 0.02 -13.47
C THR A 26 1.99 0.90 -14.63
N PHE A 27 2.68 2.01 -14.93
CA PHE A 27 2.32 2.87 -16.07
C PHE A 27 2.56 2.20 -17.43
N GLU A 28 3.59 1.37 -17.53
CA GLU A 28 3.90 0.60 -18.73
C GLU A 28 2.91 -0.56 -18.93
N ASP A 29 2.64 -1.33 -17.87
CA ASP A 29 1.70 -2.46 -17.85
C ASP A 29 0.27 -2.03 -18.21
N LEU A 30 -0.15 -0.84 -17.76
CA LEU A 30 -1.45 -0.24 -18.10
C LEU A 30 -1.47 0.45 -19.48
N ASN A 31 -0.40 0.32 -20.26
CA ASN A 31 -0.27 0.92 -21.59
C ASN A 31 -0.44 2.45 -21.61
N ILE A 32 0.02 3.17 -20.59
CA ILE A 32 -0.11 4.63 -20.51
C ILE A 32 1.11 5.32 -21.12
N GLY A 33 2.31 4.87 -20.76
CA GLY A 33 3.54 5.47 -21.23
C GLY A 33 4.76 4.95 -20.49
N LYS A 34 5.93 5.26 -21.04
CA LYS A 34 7.22 4.91 -20.43
C LYS A 34 7.69 6.03 -19.51
N VAL A 35 7.98 5.68 -18.26
CA VAL A 35 8.42 6.65 -17.25
C VAL A 35 9.93 6.88 -17.35
N LYS A 36 10.36 8.15 -17.37
CA LYS A 36 11.78 8.53 -17.40
C LYS A 36 12.38 8.49 -16.00
N TYR A 37 11.73 9.14 -15.05
CA TYR A 37 12.14 9.16 -13.65
C TYR A 37 10.97 9.55 -12.74
N ILE A 38 11.09 9.19 -11.46
CA ILE A 38 10.11 9.48 -10.42
C ILE A 38 10.82 10.13 -9.23
N ASP A 39 10.30 11.27 -8.79
CA ASP A 39 10.73 11.94 -7.57
C ASP A 39 9.79 11.59 -6.42
N PHE A 40 10.28 10.82 -5.46
CA PHE A 40 9.56 10.52 -4.21
C PHE A 40 9.93 11.54 -3.15
N VAL A 41 8.91 12.10 -2.53
CA VAL A 41 9.01 12.96 -1.35
C VAL A 41 8.35 12.23 -0.19
N GLN A 42 9.18 11.74 0.73
CA GLN A 42 8.70 11.08 1.93
C GLN A 42 7.99 12.09 2.84
N LYS A 43 6.85 11.66 3.38
CA LYS A 43 6.01 12.41 4.31
C LYS A 43 5.56 11.48 5.43
N ILE A 44 5.19 12.09 6.56
CA ILE A 44 4.65 11.39 7.72
C ILE A 44 3.21 11.88 7.88
N SER A 45 2.28 10.94 7.98
CA SER A 45 0.86 11.22 8.23
C SER A 45 0.66 11.59 9.70
N ASP A 46 -0.50 12.15 10.03
CA ASP A 46 -0.87 12.51 11.41
C ASP A 46 -0.83 11.29 12.35
N ASN A 47 -1.08 10.09 11.80
CA ASN A 47 -1.02 8.81 12.51
C ASN A 47 0.41 8.24 12.65
N GLY A 48 1.45 9.01 12.27
CA GLY A 48 2.85 8.57 12.31
C GLY A 48 3.28 7.62 11.18
N LEU A 49 2.38 7.31 10.24
CA LEU A 49 2.67 6.43 9.11
C LEU A 49 3.47 7.15 8.03
N VAL A 50 4.50 6.47 7.51
CA VAL A 50 5.34 7.01 6.44
C VAL A 50 4.72 6.69 5.08
N TYR A 51 4.55 7.72 4.26
CA TYR A 51 4.08 7.61 2.88
C TYR A 51 4.94 8.48 1.95
N ASN A 52 4.85 8.21 0.66
CA ASN A 52 5.57 8.96 -0.36
C ASN A 52 4.57 9.72 -1.23
N ALA A 53 4.87 10.98 -1.51
CA ALA A 53 4.26 11.71 -2.62
C ALA A 53 5.18 11.57 -3.85
N ALA A 54 4.61 11.25 -5.01
CA ALA A 54 5.39 10.97 -6.22
C ALA A 54 5.14 11.99 -7.33
N TYR A 55 6.21 12.48 -7.93
CA TYR A 55 6.17 13.28 -9.16
C TYR A 55 6.75 12.45 -10.29
N ILE A 56 5.94 12.24 -11.33
CA ILE A 56 6.25 11.30 -12.41
C ILE A 56 6.47 12.08 -13.68
N HIS A 57 7.61 11.83 -14.29
CA HIS A 57 8.01 12.42 -15.57
C HIS A 57 8.16 11.31 -16.61
N PHE A 58 7.43 11.43 -17.71
CA PHE A 58 7.45 10.46 -18.80
C PHE A 58 8.64 10.69 -19.72
N GLU A 59 9.20 9.59 -20.24
CA GLU A 59 10.11 9.63 -21.38
C GLU A 59 9.28 9.88 -22.65
N TYR A 60 8.20 9.12 -22.79
CA TYR A 60 7.17 9.33 -23.80
C TYR A 60 5.85 8.69 -23.36
N TRP A 61 4.74 9.25 -23.84
CA TRP A 61 3.41 8.68 -23.69
C TRP A 61 3.11 7.72 -24.84
N PHE A 62 2.33 6.68 -24.60
CA PHE A 62 1.91 5.78 -25.67
C PHE A 62 0.80 6.42 -26.52
N THR A 63 0.79 6.19 -27.82
CA THR A 63 -0.14 6.82 -28.76
C THR A 63 -1.48 6.08 -28.91
N ASN A 64 -1.92 5.40 -27.85
CA ASN A 64 -3.14 4.59 -27.84
C ASN A 64 -4.34 5.33 -27.24
N VAL A 65 -5.51 4.69 -27.30
CA VAL A 65 -6.77 5.25 -26.77
C VAL A 65 -6.74 5.33 -25.24
N VAL A 66 -6.08 4.36 -24.58
CA VAL A 66 -5.97 4.28 -23.11
C VAL A 66 -5.26 5.51 -22.55
N ALA A 67 -4.07 5.82 -23.05
CA ALA A 67 -3.29 6.98 -22.65
C ALA A 67 -4.04 8.30 -22.89
N ARG A 68 -4.72 8.44 -24.05
CA ARG A 68 -5.52 9.64 -24.36
C ARG A 68 -6.70 9.82 -23.40
N ASN A 69 -7.41 8.74 -23.10
CA ASN A 69 -8.52 8.76 -22.15
C ASN A 69 -8.01 9.08 -20.75
N PHE A 70 -6.88 8.48 -20.35
CA PHE A 70 -6.26 8.75 -19.06
C PHE A 70 -5.83 10.22 -18.93
N GLN A 71 -5.13 10.79 -19.93
CA GLN A 71 -4.80 12.22 -19.94
C GLN A 71 -6.04 13.10 -19.86
N SER A 72 -7.09 12.76 -20.60
CA SER A 72 -8.34 13.54 -20.59
C SER A 72 -8.97 13.54 -19.19
N ARG A 73 -8.89 12.42 -18.46
CA ARG A 73 -9.36 12.34 -17.07
C ARG A 73 -8.48 13.11 -16.09
N VAL A 74 -7.15 13.09 -16.27
CA VAL A 74 -6.22 13.83 -15.40
C VAL A 74 -6.38 15.34 -15.56
N LEU A 75 -6.66 15.80 -16.78
CA LEU A 75 -6.84 17.22 -17.09
C LEU A 75 -8.25 17.73 -16.72
N ASP A 76 -9.21 16.82 -16.55
CA ASP A 76 -10.56 17.17 -16.13
C ASP A 76 -10.57 17.48 -14.62
N THR A 77 -10.85 18.72 -14.27
CA THR A 77 -10.87 19.17 -12.86
C THR A 77 -12.13 18.72 -12.12
N THR A 78 -13.14 18.20 -12.83
CA THR A 78 -14.40 17.74 -12.24
C THR A 78 -14.36 16.29 -11.79
N LYS A 79 -13.39 15.51 -12.28
CA LYS A 79 -13.31 14.06 -12.05
C LYS A 79 -11.93 13.68 -11.56
N GLU A 80 -11.90 12.76 -10.59
CA GLU A 80 -10.65 12.16 -10.17
C GLU A 80 -10.17 11.15 -11.23
N ALA A 81 -8.90 11.28 -11.64
CA ALA A 81 -8.24 10.22 -12.40
C ALA A 81 -7.70 9.17 -11.42
N ARG A 82 -8.15 7.92 -11.60
CA ARG A 82 -7.73 6.78 -10.79
C ARG A 82 -6.89 5.85 -11.63
N LEU A 83 -5.73 5.46 -11.10
CA LEU A 83 -4.82 4.47 -11.68
C LEU A 83 -4.93 3.20 -10.84
N MET A 84 -5.59 2.18 -11.38
CA MET A 84 -5.78 0.89 -10.72
C MET A 84 -4.53 0.03 -10.95
N TYR A 85 -3.75 -0.20 -9.90
CA TYR A 85 -2.54 -1.02 -9.99
C TYR A 85 -2.79 -2.48 -9.60
N GLU A 86 -3.80 -2.73 -8.77
CA GLU A 86 -4.23 -4.06 -8.33
C GLU A 86 -5.69 -3.94 -7.90
N ASP A 87 -6.66 -4.59 -8.54
CA ASP A 87 -8.08 -4.48 -8.17
C ASP A 87 -8.31 -4.98 -6.73
N PRO A 88 -8.89 -4.19 -5.79
CA PRO A 88 -9.59 -2.90 -5.94
C PRO A 88 -8.77 -1.64 -5.61
N TRP A 89 -7.47 -1.78 -5.38
CA TRP A 89 -6.54 -0.73 -5.05
C TRP A 89 -6.18 0.18 -6.23
N TYR A 90 -6.21 1.49 -5.96
CA TYR A 90 -5.89 2.51 -6.94
C TYR A 90 -5.14 3.69 -6.32
N TRP A 91 -4.38 4.41 -7.15
CA TRP A 91 -3.85 5.72 -6.82
C TRP A 91 -4.66 6.82 -7.48
N ILE A 92 -4.88 7.91 -6.74
CA ILE A 92 -5.39 9.15 -7.32
C ILE A 92 -4.24 9.86 -8.01
N VAL A 93 -4.44 10.21 -9.29
CA VAL A 93 -3.44 10.84 -10.13
C VAL A 93 -3.93 12.23 -10.53
N LEU A 94 -3.06 13.21 -10.35
CA LEU A 94 -3.33 14.61 -10.64
C LEU A 94 -2.32 15.15 -11.65
N GLU A 95 -2.69 16.24 -12.31
CA GLU A 95 -1.75 17.03 -13.10
C GLU A 95 -0.66 17.60 -12.20
N ASN A 96 0.60 17.41 -12.59
CA ASN A 96 1.71 18.04 -11.90
C ASN A 96 1.80 19.52 -12.26
N LYS A 97 1.38 20.40 -11.33
CA LYS A 97 1.48 21.87 -11.46
C LYS A 97 2.77 22.45 -10.87
N SER A 98 3.70 21.59 -10.44
CA SER A 98 4.97 22.03 -9.85
C SER A 98 5.86 22.63 -10.92
N ASN A 99 6.36 23.84 -10.68
CA ASN A 99 7.42 24.41 -11.51
C ASN A 99 8.70 23.59 -11.30
N LYS A 100 9.33 23.13 -12.39
CA LYS A 100 10.62 22.44 -12.32
C LYS A 100 11.66 23.40 -11.73
N VAL A 101 12.03 23.20 -10.47
CA VAL A 101 13.20 23.87 -9.91
C VAL A 101 14.41 23.19 -10.52
N VAL A 102 15.04 23.86 -11.49
CA VAL A 102 16.29 23.39 -12.10
C VAL A 102 17.33 23.14 -11.01
N PRO A 103 17.91 21.93 -10.91
CA PRO A 103 18.98 21.64 -9.97
C PRO A 103 20.15 22.60 -10.24
N GLY A 104 20.40 23.53 -9.31
CA GLY A 104 21.43 24.56 -9.45
C GLY A 104 20.91 26.00 -9.40
N ALA A 105 19.61 26.24 -9.55
CA ALA A 105 19.04 27.53 -9.21
C ALA A 105 19.07 27.71 -7.69
N ARG A 106 19.94 28.59 -7.19
CA ARG A 106 19.93 28.99 -5.77
C ARG A 106 18.53 29.51 -5.44
N LYS A 107 17.96 29.03 -4.32
CA LYS A 107 16.80 29.68 -3.70
C LYS A 107 17.11 31.18 -3.58
N PRO A 108 16.19 32.10 -3.90
CA PRO A 108 16.44 33.52 -3.71
C PRO A 108 16.89 33.73 -2.27
N ARG A 109 18.11 34.22 -2.10
CA ARG A 109 18.68 34.48 -0.79
C ARG A 109 17.94 35.70 -0.24
N ILE A 110 17.20 35.52 0.84
CA ILE A 110 16.64 36.63 1.59
C ILE A 110 17.85 37.39 2.16
N VAL A 111 18.10 38.60 1.65
CA VAL A 111 19.12 39.50 2.16
C VAL A 111 18.55 40.14 3.43
N LEU A 112 19.00 39.65 4.59
CA LEU A 112 18.57 40.10 5.92
C LEU A 112 19.44 41.27 6.42
N ASP A 113 19.80 42.21 5.56
CA ASP A 113 20.84 43.20 5.89
C ASP A 113 20.36 44.29 6.87
N ASN A 114 19.09 44.29 7.29
CA ASN A 114 18.55 45.32 8.19
C ASN A 114 17.69 44.80 9.36
N VAL A 115 17.90 43.57 9.83
CA VAL A 115 17.27 43.12 11.09
C VAL A 115 18.34 42.92 12.15
N SER A 116 18.54 43.94 13.00
CA SER A 116 19.31 43.83 14.24
C SER A 116 18.58 42.95 15.25
N ILE A 117 18.58 41.63 15.04
CA ILE A 117 18.10 40.67 16.03
C ILE A 117 19.12 40.63 17.16
N LYS A 118 18.81 41.24 18.30
CA LYS A 118 19.49 40.93 19.56
C LYS A 118 19.15 39.48 19.89
N VAL A 119 20.02 38.55 19.51
CA VAL A 119 19.86 37.14 19.87
C VAL A 119 20.11 37.03 21.37
N PRO A 120 19.13 36.66 22.21
CA PRO A 120 19.40 36.35 23.60
C PRO A 120 20.30 35.11 23.62
N ASN A 121 21.42 35.19 24.32
CA ASN A 121 22.29 34.04 24.50
C ASN A 121 21.49 32.87 25.08
N ALA A 122 21.61 31.69 24.46
CA ALA A 122 20.96 30.47 24.93
C ALA A 122 21.29 30.23 26.42
N PRO A 123 20.29 30.02 27.30
CA PRO A 123 20.58 29.73 28.70
C PRO A 123 21.34 28.42 28.82
N LYS A 124 22.44 28.44 29.59
CA LYS A 124 23.20 27.23 29.93
C LYS A 124 22.29 26.29 30.72
N LYS A 125 22.22 25.01 30.32
CA LYS A 125 21.47 23.96 31.05
C LYS A 125 22.03 23.81 32.47
N THR A 126 21.25 24.21 33.47
CA THR A 126 21.45 23.87 34.88
C THR A 126 20.56 22.68 35.26
N LYS A 127 20.99 21.89 36.25
CA LYS A 127 20.50 20.54 36.59
C LYS A 127 18.99 20.48 36.85
N LYS A 128 18.38 19.33 36.51
CA LYS A 128 16.99 18.97 36.79
C LYS A 128 16.74 18.95 38.31
N GLU A 129 15.84 19.81 38.78
CA GLU A 129 15.10 19.60 40.04
C GLU A 129 13.70 19.10 39.66
N GLU A 130 13.31 17.97 40.24
CA GLU A 130 12.00 17.35 40.07
C GLU A 130 10.96 18.14 40.86
N TYR A 131 10.07 18.84 40.16
CA TYR A 131 8.87 19.43 40.76
C TYR A 131 7.67 18.71 40.15
N TYR A 132 7.15 17.69 40.84
CA TYR A 132 5.89 17.05 40.45
C TYR A 132 4.72 17.98 40.81
N ASP A 133 4.06 18.49 39.78
CA ASP A 133 2.87 19.33 39.86
C ASP A 133 1.66 18.46 40.24
N ARG A 134 1.26 18.50 41.50
CA ARG A 134 0.12 17.73 42.05
C ARG A 134 -1.23 18.06 41.40
N GLY A 135 -1.32 19.13 40.60
CA GLY A 135 -2.56 19.52 39.93
C GLY A 135 -2.92 18.66 38.72
N PHE A 136 -1.94 17.99 38.08
CA PHE A 136 -2.19 17.21 36.87
C PHE A 136 -2.87 15.87 37.17
N ASP A 137 -2.45 15.21 38.27
CA ASP A 137 -3.01 13.92 38.68
C ASP A 137 -4.46 14.02 39.14
N ASP A 138 -4.86 15.13 39.79
CA ASP A 138 -6.25 15.34 40.21
C ASP A 138 -7.18 15.59 39.01
N LEU A 139 -6.71 16.29 37.97
CA LEU A 139 -7.48 16.46 36.72
C LEU A 139 -7.67 15.14 35.99
N CYS A 140 -6.62 14.32 35.89
CA CYS A 140 -6.72 12.98 35.29
C CYS A 140 -7.64 12.05 36.09
N ARG A 141 -7.65 12.16 37.42
CA ARG A 141 -8.52 11.37 38.30
C ARG A 141 -9.98 11.82 38.20
N GLN A 142 -10.22 13.11 37.99
CA GLN A 142 -11.56 13.67 37.81
C GLN A 142 -12.16 13.29 36.44
N ILE A 143 -11.35 13.35 35.37
CA ILE A 143 -11.75 12.85 34.04
C ILE A 143 -12.11 11.35 34.08
N ALA A 144 -11.39 10.55 34.86
CA ALA A 144 -11.65 9.11 34.98
C ALA A 144 -12.94 8.77 35.76
N LEU A 145 -13.47 9.69 36.57
CA LEU A 145 -14.71 9.50 37.33
C LEU A 145 -15.95 9.99 36.58
N ASP A 146 -15.78 10.82 35.55
CA ASP A 146 -16.87 11.34 34.70
C ASP A 146 -17.16 10.44 33.47
N PHE A 147 -16.43 9.33 33.31
CA PHE A 147 -16.73 8.26 32.33
C PHE A 147 -17.67 7.22 32.96
N ASP A 148 -18.92 7.60 33.17
CA ASP A 148 -19.98 6.66 33.54
C ASP A 148 -20.32 5.73 32.34
N GLU A 149 -20.67 4.49 32.68
CA GLU A 149 -20.95 3.33 31.80
C GLU A 149 -22.03 3.65 30.74
N ASP A 150 -22.96 4.56 31.06
CA ASP A 150 -24.04 5.01 30.16
C ASP A 150 -23.54 5.77 28.91
N CYS A 151 -22.33 6.37 28.93
CA CYS A 151 -21.82 7.06 27.74
C CYS A 151 -21.21 6.09 26.71
N MET A 152 -20.89 4.86 27.13
CA MET A 152 -20.36 3.83 26.25
C MET A 152 -21.47 3.24 25.36
N ASP A 153 -22.66 3.03 25.92
CA ASP A 153 -23.83 2.48 25.21
C ASP A 153 -24.30 3.40 24.07
N ASP A 154 -24.27 4.72 24.28
CA ASP A 154 -24.62 5.70 23.25
C ASP A 154 -23.57 5.73 22.11
N ILE A 155 -22.28 5.58 22.45
CA ILE A 155 -21.21 5.47 21.45
C ILE A 155 -21.34 4.16 20.67
N GLU A 156 -21.63 3.05 21.35
CA GLU A 156 -21.82 1.74 20.72
C GLU A 156 -23.06 1.72 19.81
N ALA A 157 -24.15 2.37 20.22
CA ALA A 157 -25.34 2.54 19.40
C ALA A 157 -25.08 3.41 18.15
N CYS A 158 -24.33 4.51 18.29
CA CYS A 158 -23.93 5.33 17.14
C CYS A 158 -23.01 4.57 16.17
N MET A 159 -22.07 3.77 16.67
CA MET A 159 -21.20 2.94 15.84
C MET A 159 -21.99 1.85 15.10
N ALA A 160 -23.00 1.25 15.73
CA ALA A 160 -23.86 0.23 15.10
C ALA A 160 -24.74 0.79 13.97
N GLU A 161 -25.15 2.07 14.05
CA GLU A 161 -25.88 2.74 12.96
C GLU A 161 -24.98 3.05 11.75
N ASP A 162 -23.72 3.41 11.97
CA ASP A 162 -22.74 3.65 10.91
C ASP A 162 -22.33 2.34 10.18
N ASP A 163 -22.29 1.21 10.89
CA ASP A 163 -22.03 -0.12 10.32
C ASP A 163 -23.11 -0.56 9.32
N LYS A 164 -24.35 -0.06 9.47
CA LYS A 164 -25.45 -0.28 8.51
C LYS A 164 -25.20 0.39 7.15
N HIS A 165 -24.24 1.32 7.10
CA HIS A 165 -23.80 2.03 5.91
C HIS A 165 -22.37 1.67 5.48
N LEU A 166 -21.76 0.65 6.09
CA LEU A 166 -20.69 -0.12 5.45
C LEU A 166 -21.30 -0.93 4.30
N ILE A 167 -21.51 -0.20 3.21
CA ILE A 167 -21.98 -0.65 1.92
C ILE A 167 -21.18 -1.88 1.51
N SER A 168 -21.84 -3.05 1.58
CA SER A 168 -21.99 -3.97 0.46
C SER A 168 -20.85 -3.85 -0.56
N ILE A 169 -19.71 -4.48 -0.27
CA ILE A 169 -18.84 -4.98 -1.34
C ILE A 169 -19.77 -5.74 -2.27
N ASP A 170 -19.87 -5.30 -3.53
CA ASP A 170 -20.77 -5.84 -4.56
C ASP A 170 -20.85 -7.36 -4.40
N GLY A 171 -21.98 -7.86 -3.89
CA GLY A 171 -22.08 -9.26 -3.43
C GLY A 171 -21.75 -10.26 -4.54
N ARG A 172 -21.81 -9.83 -5.80
CA ARG A 172 -21.38 -10.58 -6.98
C ARG A 172 -19.87 -10.85 -6.98
N TYR A 173 -19.05 -9.89 -6.58
CA TYR A 173 -17.60 -10.04 -6.53
C TYR A 173 -17.21 -11.03 -5.43
N VAL A 174 -17.80 -10.88 -4.23
CA VAL A 174 -17.61 -11.83 -3.12
C VAL A 174 -18.06 -13.23 -3.52
N GLN A 175 -19.24 -13.37 -4.13
CA GLN A 175 -19.75 -14.66 -4.61
C GLN A 175 -18.86 -15.27 -5.70
N THR A 176 -18.24 -14.45 -6.55
CA THR A 176 -17.31 -14.92 -7.60
C THR A 176 -16.02 -15.42 -6.97
N LEU A 177 -15.42 -14.66 -6.05
CA LEU A 177 -14.24 -15.08 -5.30
C LEU A 177 -14.50 -16.34 -4.47
N GLU A 178 -15.64 -16.42 -3.80
CA GLU A 178 -16.04 -17.60 -3.03
C GLU A 178 -16.24 -18.82 -3.94
N LYS A 179 -16.77 -18.62 -5.15
CA LYS A 179 -16.91 -19.70 -6.13
C LYS A 179 -15.56 -20.16 -6.65
N GLU A 180 -14.68 -19.25 -7.04
CA GLU A 180 -13.32 -19.59 -7.49
C GLU A 180 -12.54 -20.32 -6.39
N ASN A 181 -12.65 -19.88 -5.13
CA ASN A 181 -12.03 -20.56 -4.00
C ASN A 181 -12.59 -21.98 -3.79
N ARG A 182 -13.90 -22.19 -3.97
CA ARG A 182 -14.48 -23.54 -3.93
C ARG A 182 -13.93 -24.42 -5.06
N ASP A 183 -13.88 -23.89 -6.28
CA ASP A 183 -13.37 -24.61 -7.44
C ASP A 183 -11.89 -25.00 -7.26
N TYR A 184 -11.06 -24.12 -6.67
CA TYR A 184 -9.67 -24.44 -6.31
C TYR A 184 -9.56 -25.51 -5.22
N LEU A 185 -10.41 -25.46 -4.19
CA LEU A 185 -10.42 -26.46 -3.13
C LEU A 185 -10.80 -27.84 -3.67
N ASP A 186 -11.78 -27.91 -4.56
CA ASP A 186 -12.18 -29.16 -5.24
C ASP A 186 -11.04 -29.71 -6.10
N TYR A 187 -10.36 -28.84 -6.86
CA TYR A 187 -9.20 -29.22 -7.66
C TYR A 187 -8.05 -29.76 -6.79
N ILE A 188 -7.76 -29.11 -5.66
CA ILE A 188 -6.75 -29.58 -4.70
C ILE A 188 -7.13 -30.95 -4.14
N ALA A 189 -8.40 -31.15 -3.77
CA ALA A 189 -8.89 -32.42 -3.26
C ALA A 189 -8.76 -33.54 -4.31
N GLU A 190 -9.09 -33.25 -5.58
CA GLU A 190 -8.92 -34.20 -6.68
C GLU A 190 -7.43 -34.56 -6.88
N MET A 191 -6.54 -33.57 -6.80
CA MET A 191 -5.10 -33.79 -6.92
C MET A 191 -4.51 -34.59 -5.77
N GLN A 192 -4.95 -34.33 -4.54
CA GLN A 192 -4.57 -35.11 -3.37
C GLN A 192 -5.07 -36.56 -3.49
N HIS A 193 -6.28 -36.78 -4.01
CA HIS A 193 -6.79 -38.12 -4.24
C HIS A 193 -5.94 -38.90 -5.26
N LYS A 194 -5.61 -38.29 -6.41
CA LYS A 194 -4.74 -38.93 -7.41
C LYS A 194 -3.34 -39.20 -6.87
N LEU A 195 -2.79 -38.28 -6.07
CA LEU A 195 -1.50 -38.47 -5.42
C LEU A 195 -1.55 -39.68 -4.47
N ASN A 196 -2.59 -39.82 -3.66
CA ASN A 196 -2.74 -40.94 -2.74
C ASN A 196 -2.82 -42.29 -3.48
N ILE A 197 -3.59 -42.36 -4.58
CA ILE A 197 -3.64 -43.57 -5.42
C ILE A 197 -2.25 -43.95 -5.93
N LEU A 198 -1.51 -42.98 -6.49
CA LEU A 198 -0.17 -43.23 -7.01
C LEU A 198 0.82 -43.63 -5.90
N VAL A 199 0.67 -43.06 -4.71
CA VAL A 199 1.48 -43.40 -3.54
C VAL A 199 1.20 -44.84 -3.09
N ASP A 200 -0.07 -45.26 -3.07
CA ASP A 200 -0.46 -46.63 -2.73
C ASP A 200 0.04 -47.65 -3.78
N GLU A 201 -0.07 -47.32 -5.07
CA GLU A 201 0.49 -48.13 -6.16
C GLU A 201 2.01 -48.28 -6.02
N ASN A 202 2.72 -47.19 -5.74
CA ASN A 202 4.17 -47.24 -5.53
C ASN A 202 4.54 -48.05 -4.29
N MET A 203 3.76 -47.98 -3.21
CA MET A 203 3.96 -48.81 -2.03
C MET A 203 3.77 -50.30 -2.34
N CYS A 204 2.74 -50.64 -3.12
CA CYS A 204 2.49 -52.01 -3.55
C CYS A 204 3.66 -52.56 -4.39
N LEU A 205 4.06 -51.82 -5.43
CA LEU A 205 5.18 -52.20 -6.30
C LEU A 205 6.50 -52.35 -5.53
N ARG A 206 6.76 -51.47 -4.55
CA ARG A 206 7.94 -51.61 -3.68
C ARG A 206 7.89 -52.89 -2.85
N GLY A 207 6.72 -53.26 -2.34
CA GLY A 207 6.50 -54.53 -1.64
C GLY A 207 6.75 -55.73 -2.53
N GLU A 208 6.22 -55.73 -3.76
CA GLU A 208 6.46 -56.79 -4.74
C GLU A 208 7.95 -56.94 -5.08
N ILE A 209 8.64 -55.81 -5.32
CA ILE A 209 10.09 -55.80 -5.57
C ILE A 209 10.86 -56.37 -4.38
N GLN A 210 10.45 -56.07 -3.14
CA GLN A 210 11.09 -56.59 -1.93
C GLN A 210 10.94 -58.12 -1.83
N ILE A 211 9.73 -58.64 -2.09
CA ILE A 211 9.46 -60.08 -2.11
C ILE A 211 10.31 -60.79 -3.18
N ILE A 212 10.40 -60.22 -4.39
CA ILE A 212 11.23 -60.76 -5.47
C ILE A 212 12.71 -60.74 -5.07
N LYS A 213 13.20 -59.66 -4.47
CA LYS A 213 14.59 -59.58 -3.98
C LYS A 213 14.88 -60.67 -2.95
N GLU A 214 13.97 -60.94 -2.03
CA GLU A 214 14.11 -61.96 -0.99
C GLU A 214 14.06 -63.39 -1.56
N GLN A 215 13.23 -63.65 -2.57
CA GLN A 215 13.17 -64.97 -3.24
C GLN A 215 14.40 -65.30 -4.09
N PHE A 216 15.08 -64.29 -4.64
CA PHE A 216 16.24 -64.46 -5.52
C PHE A 216 17.59 -64.18 -4.83
N VAL A 217 17.64 -64.06 -3.49
CA VAL A 217 18.91 -64.15 -2.75
C VAL A 217 19.42 -65.59 -2.84
N VAL A 218 20.19 -65.87 -3.89
CA VAL A 218 21.06 -67.05 -3.93
C VAL A 218 22.11 -66.83 -2.83
N PRO A 219 22.21 -67.70 -1.80
CA PRO A 219 23.30 -67.59 -0.86
C PRO A 219 24.60 -67.78 -1.65
N LEU A 220 25.47 -66.77 -1.64
CA LEU A 220 26.84 -66.90 -2.09
C LEU A 220 27.54 -67.86 -1.13
N SER A 221 27.40 -69.16 -1.36
CA SER A 221 28.31 -70.16 -0.83
C SER A 221 29.54 -70.18 -1.73
N TYR A 222 30.62 -69.50 -1.32
CA TYR A 222 32.01 -69.93 -1.45
C TYR A 222 32.91 -69.03 -0.62
#